data_AF-A0A2D6FN28-F1
#
_entry.id   AF-A0A2D6FN28-F1
#
_cell.length_a   1.000
_cell.length_b   1.000
_cell.length_c   1.000
_cell.angle_alpha   90.00
_cell.angle_beta   90.00
_cell.angle_gamma   90.00
#
_symmetry.space_group_name_H-M   'P 1'
#
loop_
_entity.id
_entity.type
_entity.pdbx_description
1 polymer ?
#
loop_
_entity_poly.entity_id
_entity_poly.type
_entity_poly.pdbx_seq_one_letter_code
_entity_poly.pdbx_strand_id
1 'polypeptide(L)'
;MTIDKNFYNQASAAKLGWDPTWFGVKHFDESLVRAVKKWQRDHGLSADGLCGPGTFRRVWTARQVDIDDYKPQNLEYSNFIVYQGNFHSIKWDKVVLWSEHGGLKANPGTYYDYSGRPKRNIRLFVNHWDVCLSSTFCSKILNKRGISVHFLIDNDGTIYQTLDMQHGAWHAGHERGNRASVGVEITNAYYPKYQDWYVRNGHGQRPLVENAWVHGEELDPFLGFYPVQIEALKALWQAIHESAGVELQTPLNQFDKTSTKYYQDALYGNFSGFVSHYHISKRKIDCAGLDIKTLLEEFDCEE
;
A
#
# COMPACT_ATOMS: atom_id res chain seq x y z
N MET A 1 -13.52 27.03 -11.64
CA MET A 1 -12.73 27.81 -10.67
C MET A 1 -11.29 27.34 -10.74
N THR A 2 -10.36 28.25 -11.00
CA THR A 2 -8.92 27.95 -10.98
C THR A 2 -8.51 27.71 -9.53
N ILE A 3 -7.89 26.56 -9.23
CA ILE A 3 -7.43 26.23 -7.87
C ILE A 3 -6.29 27.20 -7.52
N ASP A 4 -6.41 27.89 -6.38
CA ASP A 4 -5.29 28.60 -5.76
C ASP A 4 -4.29 27.58 -5.23
N LYS A 5 -3.15 27.47 -5.92
CA LYS A 5 -2.11 26.47 -5.62
C LYS A 5 -1.33 26.80 -4.37
N ASN A 6 -1.18 28.08 -4.03
CA ASN A 6 -0.47 28.51 -2.82
C ASN A 6 -1.30 28.17 -1.60
N PHE A 7 -2.59 28.51 -1.63
CA PHE A 7 -3.54 28.13 -0.58
C PHE A 7 -3.62 26.60 -0.42
N TYR A 8 -3.72 25.86 -1.52
CA TYR A 8 -3.71 24.39 -1.48
C TYR A 8 -2.44 23.85 -0.82
N ASN A 9 -1.27 24.33 -1.24
CA ASN A 9 0.00 23.85 -0.72
C ASN A 9 0.19 24.20 0.77
N GLN A 10 -0.25 25.38 1.21
CA GLN A 10 -0.23 25.75 2.63
C GLN A 10 -1.12 24.85 3.47
N ALA A 11 -2.36 24.59 3.03
CA ALA A 11 -3.26 23.68 3.70
C ALA A 11 -2.73 22.22 3.71
N SER A 12 -2.16 21.78 2.59
CA SER A 12 -1.51 20.47 2.48
C SER A 12 -0.33 20.34 3.43
N ALA A 13 0.53 21.37 3.51
CA ALA A 13 1.68 21.42 4.41
C ALA A 13 1.26 21.35 5.87
N ALA A 14 0.27 22.14 6.27
CA ALA A 14 -0.27 22.10 7.63
C ALA A 14 -0.83 20.72 7.98
N LYS A 15 -1.52 20.06 7.05
CA LYS A 15 -2.11 18.73 7.26
C LYS A 15 -1.08 17.60 7.28
N LEU A 16 -0.13 17.60 6.34
CA LEU A 16 0.80 16.49 6.11
C LEU A 16 2.16 16.70 6.83
N GLY A 17 2.42 17.91 7.31
CA GLY A 17 3.63 18.27 8.04
C GLY A 17 4.88 18.33 7.16
N TRP A 18 4.76 18.95 5.98
CA TRP A 18 5.91 19.27 5.10
C TRP A 18 6.11 20.78 5.01
N ASP A 19 7.29 21.22 4.58
CA ASP A 19 7.68 22.63 4.52
C ASP A 19 8.22 23.01 3.13
N PRO A 20 8.06 24.25 2.62
CA PRO A 20 8.58 24.68 1.32
C PRO A 20 10.07 24.40 1.12
N THR A 21 10.86 24.38 2.21
CA THR A 21 12.30 24.06 2.17
C THR A 21 12.57 22.65 1.64
N TRP A 22 11.58 21.76 1.66
CA TRP A 22 11.70 20.42 1.09
C TRP A 22 11.82 20.43 -0.43
N PHE A 23 11.41 21.53 -1.06
CA PHE A 23 11.55 21.78 -2.48
C PHE A 23 12.61 22.86 -2.78
N GLY A 24 13.43 23.22 -1.79
CA GLY A 24 14.54 24.18 -1.96
C GLY A 24 14.12 25.65 -1.96
N VAL A 25 12.90 25.98 -1.51
CA VAL A 25 12.38 27.36 -1.42
C VAL A 25 11.89 27.68 0.00
N LYS A 26 11.63 28.94 0.33
CA LYS A 26 11.32 29.35 1.72
C LYS A 26 9.85 29.62 2.01
N HIS A 27 9.04 29.92 0.99
CA HIS A 27 7.71 30.49 1.18
C HIS A 27 6.65 29.79 0.32
N PHE A 28 5.39 29.87 0.76
CA PHE A 28 4.22 29.38 0.01
C PHE A 28 3.80 30.38 -1.06
N ASP A 29 4.63 30.54 -2.08
CA ASP A 29 4.40 31.45 -3.20
C ASP A 29 4.57 30.74 -4.56
N GLU A 30 4.53 31.51 -5.65
CA GLU A 30 4.69 30.96 -7.00
C GLU A 30 6.03 30.22 -7.21
N SER A 31 7.08 30.56 -6.45
CA SER A 31 8.36 29.86 -6.51
C SER A 31 8.23 28.42 -6.05
N LEU A 32 7.44 28.18 -4.98
CA LEU A 32 7.11 26.84 -4.51
C LEU A 32 6.32 26.07 -5.57
N VAL A 33 5.32 26.69 -6.20
CA VAL A 33 4.55 26.01 -7.26
C VAL A 33 5.47 25.57 -8.41
N ARG A 34 6.41 26.43 -8.83
CA ARG A 34 7.40 26.07 -9.86
C ARG A 34 8.35 24.97 -9.39
N ALA A 35 8.80 25.02 -8.14
CA ALA A 35 9.69 24.01 -7.55
C ALA A 35 9.00 22.65 -7.44
N VAL A 36 7.75 22.60 -6.97
CA VAL A 36 6.94 21.38 -6.92
C VAL A 36 6.73 20.80 -8.31
N LYS A 37 6.41 21.63 -9.32
CA LYS A 37 6.29 21.17 -10.72
C LYS A 37 7.57 20.55 -11.24
N LYS A 38 8.71 21.22 -10.97
CA LYS A 38 10.03 20.70 -11.38
C LYS A 38 10.27 19.35 -10.72
N TRP A 39 10.10 19.29 -9.40
CA TRP A 39 10.28 18.07 -8.63
C TRP A 39 9.39 16.93 -9.14
N GLN A 40 8.11 17.21 -9.42
CA GLN A 40 7.18 16.24 -9.99
C GLN A 40 7.65 15.70 -11.34
N ARG A 41 8.09 16.56 -12.27
CA ARG A 41 8.65 16.12 -13.56
C ARG A 41 9.87 15.23 -13.38
N ASP A 42 10.81 15.67 -12.55
CA ASP A 42 12.06 14.94 -12.27
C ASP A 42 11.79 13.56 -11.62
N HIS A 43 10.59 13.33 -11.09
CA HIS A 43 10.18 12.12 -10.38
C HIS A 43 9.05 11.35 -11.09
N GLY A 44 8.73 11.65 -12.36
CA GLY A 44 7.69 10.96 -13.12
C GLY A 44 6.29 11.10 -12.50
N LEU A 45 5.96 12.26 -11.95
CA LEU A 45 4.62 12.64 -11.48
C LEU A 45 3.97 13.60 -12.49
N SER A 46 2.64 13.65 -12.45
CA SER A 46 1.89 14.76 -13.05
C SER A 46 2.34 16.09 -12.44
N ALA A 47 2.85 17.00 -13.28
CA ALA A 47 3.48 18.26 -12.87
C ALA A 47 2.48 19.39 -12.66
N ASP A 48 1.54 19.20 -11.74
CA ASP A 48 0.47 20.17 -11.43
C ASP A 48 0.93 21.30 -10.49
N GLY A 49 2.06 21.15 -9.80
CA GLY A 49 2.58 22.12 -8.82
C GLY A 49 1.89 22.04 -7.46
N LEU A 50 1.13 20.97 -7.23
CA LEU A 50 0.44 20.70 -5.98
C LEU A 50 1.17 19.59 -5.24
N CYS A 51 1.65 19.87 -4.04
CA CYS A 51 2.15 18.84 -3.15
C CYS A 51 0.97 18.14 -2.47
N GLY A 52 0.23 17.35 -3.25
CA GLY A 52 -0.85 16.51 -2.75
C GLY A 52 -0.33 15.23 -2.10
N PRO A 53 -1.22 14.35 -1.63
CA PRO A 53 -0.83 13.13 -0.90
C PRO A 53 0.15 12.21 -1.66
N GLY A 54 0.02 12.12 -2.99
CA GLY A 54 0.94 11.35 -3.82
C GLY A 54 2.34 11.97 -3.93
N THR A 55 2.40 13.29 -4.16
CA THR A 55 3.67 14.05 -4.18
C THR A 55 4.37 13.98 -2.83
N PHE A 56 3.64 14.23 -1.74
CA PHE A 56 4.16 14.18 -0.37
C PHE A 56 4.80 12.83 -0.04
N ARG A 57 4.13 11.72 -0.38
CA ARG A 57 4.66 10.37 -0.15
C ARG A 57 6.02 10.18 -0.83
N ARG A 58 6.16 10.58 -2.10
CA ARG A 58 7.42 10.45 -2.84
C ARG A 58 8.53 11.37 -2.29
N VAL A 59 8.21 12.62 -1.93
CA VAL A 59 9.18 13.56 -1.35
C VAL A 59 9.66 13.07 0.00
N TRP A 60 8.76 12.56 0.84
CA TRP A 60 9.14 12.02 2.12
C TRP A 60 10.07 10.82 1.92
N THR A 61 9.73 9.86 1.05
CA THR A 61 10.61 8.72 0.73
C THR A 61 12.00 9.19 0.28
N ALA A 62 12.10 10.21 -0.58
CA ALA A 62 13.38 10.77 -1.01
C ALA A 62 14.19 11.34 0.17
N ARG A 63 13.54 12.04 1.10
CA ARG A 63 14.20 12.62 2.29
C ARG A 63 14.64 11.57 3.31
N GLN A 64 14.04 10.38 3.32
CA GLN A 64 14.47 9.31 4.21
C GLN A 64 15.79 8.67 3.80
N VAL A 65 16.13 8.72 2.51
CA VAL A 65 17.38 8.13 2.02
C VAL A 65 18.59 8.70 2.78
N ASP A 66 18.50 9.94 3.24
CA ASP A 66 19.56 10.68 3.95
C ASP A 66 19.42 10.63 5.49
N ILE A 67 18.41 9.94 6.02
CA ILE A 67 18.20 9.80 7.47
C ILE A 67 18.57 8.37 7.86
N ASP A 68 19.55 8.24 8.75
CA ASP A 68 19.96 6.96 9.33
C ASP A 68 18.89 6.53 10.36
N ASP A 69 18.05 5.56 10.01
CA ASP A 69 16.94 5.14 10.86
C ASP A 69 17.45 4.12 11.88
N TYR A 70 17.21 4.40 13.15
CA TYR A 70 17.47 3.50 14.27
C TYR A 70 16.73 2.16 14.06
N LYS A 71 17.49 1.05 13.99
CA LYS A 71 16.97 -0.32 14.00
C LYS A 71 17.53 -1.05 15.23
N PRO A 72 16.78 -1.09 16.34
CA PRO A 72 16.13 -2.35 16.71
C PRO A 72 14.75 -2.18 17.38
N GLN A 73 13.81 -3.03 16.98
CA GLN A 73 12.68 -3.41 17.84
C GLN A 73 12.80 -4.90 18.13
N ASN A 74 12.71 -5.28 19.39
CA ASN A 74 12.42 -6.66 19.77
C ASN A 74 10.95 -6.90 19.45
N LEU A 75 10.65 -7.39 18.24
CA LEU A 75 9.30 -7.76 17.85
C LEU A 75 8.91 -9.04 18.56
N GLU A 76 7.71 -9.07 19.12
CA GLU A 76 7.06 -10.31 19.53
C GLU A 76 6.21 -10.77 18.36
N TYR A 77 6.61 -11.89 17.75
CA TYR A 77 5.89 -12.44 16.62
C TYR A 77 4.78 -13.38 17.07
N SER A 78 3.66 -13.28 16.38
CA SER A 78 2.51 -14.18 16.43
C SER A 78 2.34 -14.90 15.09
N ASN A 79 1.43 -15.87 15.07
CA ASN A 79 1.06 -16.66 13.91
C ASN A 79 -0.46 -16.62 13.67
N PHE A 80 -1.07 -15.47 13.99
CA PHE A 80 -2.50 -15.26 13.81
C PHE A 80 -2.81 -13.85 13.31
N ILE A 81 -3.95 -13.72 12.62
CA ILE A 81 -4.59 -12.45 12.28
C ILE A 81 -5.91 -12.32 13.03
N VAL A 82 -6.34 -11.09 13.27
CA VAL A 82 -7.54 -10.79 14.05
C VAL A 82 -8.69 -10.36 13.16
N TYR A 83 -9.83 -11.01 13.32
CA TYR A 83 -11.08 -10.66 12.66
C TYR A 83 -12.26 -10.76 13.62
N GLN A 84 -12.89 -9.61 13.87
CA GLN A 84 -14.01 -9.46 14.81
C GLN A 84 -13.63 -9.93 16.22
N GLY A 85 -12.43 -9.55 16.66
CA GLY A 85 -11.86 -9.94 17.95
C GLY A 85 -11.43 -11.41 18.07
N ASN A 86 -11.60 -12.22 17.03
CA ASN A 86 -11.18 -13.61 17.02
C ASN A 86 -9.81 -13.75 16.33
N PHE A 87 -8.99 -14.64 16.87
CA PHE A 87 -7.69 -14.99 16.30
C PHE A 87 -7.88 -16.11 15.27
N HIS A 88 -7.34 -15.91 14.07
CA HIS A 88 -7.33 -16.86 12.97
C HIS A 88 -5.89 -17.19 12.62
N SER A 89 -5.55 -18.47 12.52
CA SER A 89 -4.20 -18.90 12.19
C SER A 89 -3.75 -18.41 10.82
N ILE A 90 -2.45 -18.12 10.69
CA ILE A 90 -1.78 -17.91 9.41
C ILE A 90 -0.57 -18.85 9.33
N LYS A 91 -0.29 -19.38 8.14
CA LYS A 91 0.91 -20.19 7.87
C LYS A 91 2.15 -19.29 7.66
N TRP A 92 2.37 -18.37 8.61
CA TRP A 92 3.48 -17.43 8.62
C TRP A 92 3.84 -17.10 10.07
N ASP A 93 5.12 -17.09 10.41
CA ASP A 93 5.62 -16.96 11.77
C ASP A 93 6.07 -15.53 12.14
N LYS A 94 5.96 -14.58 11.20
CA LYS A 94 6.32 -13.16 11.41
C LYS A 94 5.11 -12.24 11.34
N VAL A 95 4.11 -12.42 12.20
CA VAL A 95 2.99 -11.48 12.33
C VAL A 95 3.15 -10.62 13.58
N VAL A 96 2.82 -9.34 13.50
CA VAL A 96 2.79 -8.42 14.64
C VAL A 96 1.46 -7.68 14.65
N LEU A 97 0.70 -7.80 15.73
CA LEU A 97 -0.56 -7.10 15.91
C LEU A 97 -0.35 -5.66 16.38
N TRP A 98 -1.30 -4.78 16.07
CA TRP A 98 -1.32 -3.38 16.52
C TRP A 98 -1.29 -3.20 18.04
N SER A 99 -1.61 -4.25 18.81
CA SER A 99 -1.61 -4.26 20.28
C SER A 99 -0.34 -4.85 20.89
N GLU A 100 0.52 -5.47 20.08
CA GLU A 100 1.76 -6.13 20.53
C GLU A 100 2.93 -5.14 20.57
N HIS A 101 4.00 -5.53 21.27
CA HIS A 101 5.21 -4.74 21.33
C HIS A 101 5.86 -4.60 19.94
N GLY A 102 6.09 -3.36 19.51
CA GLY A 102 6.54 -3.05 18.15
C GLY A 102 5.43 -3.06 17.08
N GLY A 103 4.18 -3.27 17.48
CA GLY A 103 3.02 -3.19 16.60
C GLY A 103 2.86 -1.80 15.96
N LEU A 104 2.45 -1.80 14.68
CA LEU A 104 2.07 -0.59 13.96
C LEU A 104 0.55 -0.46 14.01
N LYS A 105 0.02 0.74 14.29
CA LYS A 105 -1.42 0.95 14.51
C LYS A 105 -1.98 2.07 13.63
N ALA A 106 -3.16 1.82 13.05
CA ALA A 106 -3.95 2.86 12.40
C ALA A 106 -4.60 3.79 13.45
N ASN A 107 -4.52 5.09 13.22
CA ASN A 107 -5.08 6.07 14.15
C ASN A 107 -6.63 5.99 14.20
N PRO A 108 -7.24 6.11 15.39
CA PRO A 108 -8.69 6.27 15.51
C PRO A 108 -9.22 7.40 14.61
N GLY A 109 -10.40 7.21 14.02
CA GLY A 109 -11.01 8.19 13.10
C GLY A 109 -10.47 8.15 11.67
N THR A 110 -9.61 7.18 11.33
CA THR A 110 -9.07 6.98 9.96
C THR A 110 -9.62 5.73 9.26
N TYR A 111 -10.65 5.11 9.82
CA TYR A 111 -11.33 3.92 9.32
C TYR A 111 -12.81 3.95 9.73
N TYR A 112 -13.64 3.14 9.07
CA TYR A 112 -15.00 2.88 9.52
C TYR A 112 -14.97 1.98 10.75
N ASP A 113 -15.44 2.49 11.88
CA ASP A 113 -15.60 1.71 13.10
C ASP A 113 -16.85 0.82 13.01
N TYR A 114 -16.64 -0.46 13.30
CA TYR A 114 -17.65 -1.51 13.29
C TYR A 114 -17.71 -2.25 14.64
N SER A 115 -17.15 -1.66 15.69
CA SER A 115 -17.25 -2.15 17.06
C SER A 115 -18.71 -2.32 17.47
N GLY A 116 -19.03 -3.46 18.09
CA GLY A 116 -20.39 -3.80 18.51
C GLY A 116 -21.38 -4.09 17.38
N ARG A 117 -20.91 -4.17 16.11
CA ARG A 117 -21.75 -4.54 14.95
C ARG A 117 -21.61 -6.03 14.60
N PRO A 118 -22.57 -6.62 13.86
CA PRO A 118 -22.41 -7.95 13.29
C PRO A 118 -21.13 -8.08 12.46
N LYS A 119 -20.66 -9.33 12.28
CA LYS A 119 -19.45 -9.66 11.52
C LYS A 119 -19.50 -8.99 10.14
N ARG A 120 -18.52 -8.15 9.84
CA ARG A 120 -18.46 -7.41 8.56
C ARG A 120 -18.19 -8.40 7.42
N ASN A 121 -19.07 -8.51 6.44
CA ASN A 121 -18.80 -9.35 5.26
C ASN A 121 -17.66 -8.75 4.42
N ILE A 122 -16.54 -9.47 4.31
CA ILE A 122 -15.37 -9.10 3.53
C ILE A 122 -15.40 -9.91 2.24
N ARG A 123 -15.36 -9.23 1.10
CA ARG A 123 -15.47 -9.85 -0.22
C ARG A 123 -14.18 -9.72 -1.03
N LEU A 124 -13.36 -8.72 -0.72
CA LEU A 124 -12.19 -8.39 -1.52
C LEU A 124 -10.95 -8.31 -0.65
N PHE A 125 -9.83 -8.73 -1.23
CA PHE A 125 -8.50 -8.39 -0.73
C PHE A 125 -7.81 -7.49 -1.76
N VAL A 126 -7.37 -6.30 -1.36
CA VAL A 126 -6.74 -5.34 -2.28
C VAL A 126 -5.24 -5.21 -1.99
N ASN A 127 -4.43 -5.53 -2.99
CA ASN A 127 -2.98 -5.41 -2.99
C ASN A 127 -2.54 -3.99 -3.37
N HIS A 128 -1.65 -3.41 -2.56
CA HIS A 128 -1.01 -2.12 -2.79
C HIS A 128 0.51 -2.27 -2.63
N TRP A 129 1.27 -1.41 -3.28
CA TRP A 129 2.63 -1.09 -2.84
C TRP A 129 2.63 0.27 -2.14
N ASP A 130 3.53 0.45 -1.18
CA ASP A 130 3.51 1.63 -0.33
C ASP A 130 4.28 2.84 -0.89
N VAL A 131 5.17 2.66 -1.86
CA VAL A 131 6.12 3.69 -2.35
C VAL A 131 7.03 4.19 -1.22
N CYS A 132 7.33 3.32 -0.26
CA CYS A 132 8.10 3.58 0.95
C CYS A 132 9.29 2.63 1.07
N LEU A 133 10.20 2.93 2.01
CA LEU A 133 11.39 2.12 2.27
C LEU A 133 11.17 1.04 3.35
N SER A 134 10.13 1.19 4.18
CA SER A 134 9.76 0.24 5.26
C SER A 134 8.28 0.35 5.63
N SER A 135 7.76 -0.68 6.30
CA SER A 135 6.36 -0.69 6.78
C SER A 135 6.11 0.32 7.91
N THR A 136 7.08 0.48 8.81
CA THR A 136 7.05 1.53 9.86
C THR A 136 6.83 2.91 9.25
N PHE A 137 7.51 3.17 8.15
CA PHE A 137 7.42 4.42 7.45
C PHE A 137 6.09 4.61 6.73
N CYS A 138 5.62 3.57 6.03
CA CYS A 138 4.30 3.58 5.41
C CYS A 138 3.22 3.91 6.46
N SER A 139 3.26 3.25 7.63
CA SER A 139 2.35 3.51 8.75
C SER A 139 2.36 4.98 9.19
N LYS A 140 3.55 5.59 9.37
CA LYS A 140 3.68 7.02 9.69
C LYS A 140 3.01 7.92 8.65
N ILE A 141 3.20 7.65 7.36
CA ILE A 141 2.59 8.43 6.27
C ILE A 141 1.07 8.26 6.24
N LEU A 142 0.56 7.03 6.36
CA LEU A 142 -0.87 6.75 6.36
C LEU A 142 -1.57 7.51 7.50
N ASN A 143 -0.98 7.43 8.71
CA ASN A 143 -1.47 8.14 9.89
C ASN A 143 -1.48 9.67 9.70
N LYS A 144 -0.41 10.26 9.14
CA LYS A 144 -0.37 11.70 8.82
C LYS A 144 -1.40 12.11 7.79
N ARG A 145 -1.69 11.25 6.82
CA ARG A 145 -2.70 11.49 5.79
C ARG A 145 -4.13 11.34 6.29
N GLY A 146 -4.33 10.75 7.47
CA GLY A 146 -5.65 10.42 8.01
C GLY A 146 -6.33 9.27 7.27
N ILE A 147 -5.55 8.29 6.81
CA ILE A 147 -6.03 7.07 6.14
C ILE A 147 -5.40 5.84 6.79
N SER A 148 -5.88 4.64 6.43
CA SER A 148 -5.50 3.39 7.07
C SER A 148 -5.48 2.23 6.07
N VAL A 149 -4.82 1.13 6.46
CA VAL A 149 -4.77 -0.15 5.74
C VAL A 149 -4.76 -1.27 6.77
N HIS A 150 -5.33 -2.44 6.47
CA HIS A 150 -5.37 -3.56 7.42
C HIS A 150 -3.99 -4.15 7.68
N PHE A 151 -3.22 -4.38 6.62
CA PHE A 151 -1.95 -5.07 6.70
C PHE A 151 -0.80 -4.26 6.06
N LEU A 152 0.40 -4.45 6.58
CA LEU A 152 1.66 -4.02 5.98
C LEU A 152 2.58 -5.23 5.86
N ILE A 153 3.37 -5.33 4.79
CA ILE A 153 4.40 -6.37 4.66
C ILE A 153 5.75 -5.69 4.47
N ASP A 154 6.66 -5.82 5.44
CA ASP A 154 7.98 -5.19 5.41
C ASP A 154 8.96 -5.98 4.51
N ASN A 155 10.16 -5.43 4.32
CA ASN A 155 11.19 -5.99 3.43
C ASN A 155 11.59 -7.44 3.75
N ASP A 156 11.51 -7.85 5.02
CA ASP A 156 11.92 -9.18 5.50
C ASP A 156 10.75 -10.19 5.60
N GLY A 157 9.57 -9.81 5.11
CA GLY A 157 8.33 -10.58 5.18
C GLY A 157 7.55 -10.41 6.48
N THR A 158 7.96 -9.55 7.42
CA THR A 158 7.14 -9.26 8.61
C THR A 158 5.81 -8.66 8.20
N ILE A 159 4.72 -9.25 8.66
CA ILE A 159 3.35 -8.79 8.45
C ILE A 159 2.93 -8.00 9.70
N TYR A 160 2.57 -6.73 9.53
CA TYR A 160 1.93 -5.96 10.60
C TYR A 160 0.43 -5.88 10.33
N GLN A 161 -0.40 -6.32 11.28
CA GLN A 161 -1.82 -6.02 11.25
C GLN A 161 -2.07 -4.73 12.03
N THR A 162 -2.57 -3.68 11.36
CA THR A 162 -2.65 -2.34 11.98
C THR A 162 -3.99 -2.00 12.64
N LEU A 163 -5.00 -2.83 12.38
CA LEU A 163 -6.34 -2.79 12.99
C LEU A 163 -7.08 -4.10 12.69
N ASP A 164 -8.13 -4.38 13.46
CA ASP A 164 -9.01 -5.54 13.26
C ASP A 164 -9.69 -5.49 11.87
N MET A 165 -9.72 -6.64 11.18
CA MET A 165 -10.43 -6.80 9.90
C MET A 165 -11.93 -6.47 9.98
N GLN A 166 -12.54 -6.49 11.16
CA GLN A 166 -13.93 -6.04 11.38
C GLN A 166 -14.13 -4.59 10.95
N HIS A 167 -13.11 -3.74 11.06
CA HIS A 167 -13.17 -2.34 10.65
C HIS A 167 -12.95 -2.17 9.15
N GLY A 168 -13.53 -1.11 8.57
CA GLY A 168 -13.32 -0.78 7.15
C GLY A 168 -12.20 0.25 7.00
N ALA A 169 -10.97 -0.18 6.70
CA ALA A 169 -9.85 0.72 6.49
C ALA A 169 -10.03 1.61 5.24
N TRP A 170 -9.41 2.78 5.21
CA TRP A 170 -9.54 3.77 4.13
C TRP A 170 -8.40 3.69 3.11
N HIS A 171 -8.29 2.56 2.42
CA HIS A 171 -7.19 2.27 1.49
C HIS A 171 -7.59 2.30 0.00
N ALA A 172 -8.81 1.90 -0.34
CA ALA A 172 -9.31 1.76 -1.71
C ALA A 172 -9.62 3.10 -2.41
N GLY A 173 -9.67 4.21 -1.66
CA GLY A 173 -9.90 5.56 -2.19
C GLY A 173 -11.37 5.91 -2.44
N HIS A 174 -12.31 5.01 -2.15
CA HIS A 174 -13.75 5.25 -2.20
C HIS A 174 -14.48 4.29 -1.25
N GLU A 175 -15.67 4.70 -0.80
CA GLU A 175 -16.43 4.02 0.26
C GLU A 175 -16.74 2.55 -0.06
N ARG A 176 -17.20 2.25 -1.28
CA ARG A 176 -17.63 0.89 -1.67
C ARG A 176 -16.51 -0.14 -1.54
N GLY A 177 -15.34 0.16 -2.12
CA GLY A 177 -14.14 -0.67 -1.97
C GLY A 177 -13.75 -0.82 -0.50
N ASN A 178 -13.54 0.30 0.21
CA ASN A 178 -13.11 0.28 1.61
C ASN A 178 -14.00 -0.59 2.52
N ARG A 179 -15.33 -0.53 2.35
CA ARG A 179 -16.28 -1.28 3.19
C ARG A 179 -16.33 -2.77 2.84
N ALA A 180 -16.09 -3.12 1.58
CA ALA A 180 -16.14 -4.50 1.09
C ALA A 180 -14.80 -5.24 1.21
N SER A 181 -13.69 -4.53 1.44
CA SER A 181 -12.36 -5.11 1.38
C SER A 181 -11.59 -5.12 2.69
N VAL A 182 -10.54 -5.95 2.71
CA VAL A 182 -9.32 -5.69 3.45
C VAL A 182 -8.20 -5.30 2.48
N GLY A 183 -7.17 -4.61 2.95
CA GLY A 183 -6.05 -4.19 2.11
C GLY A 183 -4.69 -4.44 2.74
N VAL A 184 -3.68 -4.58 1.88
CA VAL A 184 -2.27 -4.67 2.28
C VAL A 184 -1.42 -3.64 1.54
N GLU A 185 -0.56 -2.94 2.25
CA GLU A 185 0.48 -2.09 1.67
C GLU A 185 1.82 -2.83 1.81
N ILE A 186 2.36 -3.33 0.68
CA ILE A 186 3.61 -4.09 0.64
C ILE A 186 4.78 -3.12 0.45
N THR A 187 5.81 -3.23 1.28
CA THR A 187 6.98 -2.35 1.22
C THR A 187 7.69 -2.46 -0.11
N ASN A 188 7.74 -1.33 -0.82
CA ASN A 188 8.40 -1.17 -2.11
C ASN A 188 8.49 0.31 -2.48
N ALA A 189 9.71 0.82 -2.67
CA ALA A 189 9.95 2.23 -3.00
C ALA A 189 9.71 2.59 -4.48
N TYR A 190 9.27 1.61 -5.28
CA TYR A 190 8.93 1.66 -6.71
C TYR A 190 10.09 2.05 -7.63
N TYR A 191 10.80 3.15 -7.39
CA TYR A 191 11.78 3.68 -8.34
C TYR A 191 13.13 2.94 -8.28
N PRO A 192 13.72 2.54 -9.43
CA PRO A 192 15.03 1.87 -9.46
C PRO A 192 16.16 2.66 -8.79
N LYS A 193 16.07 3.99 -8.74
CA LYS A 193 17.05 4.85 -8.05
C LYS A 193 17.21 4.56 -6.54
N TYR A 194 16.26 3.86 -5.93
CA TYR A 194 16.33 3.46 -4.52
C TYR A 194 17.00 2.08 -4.32
N GLN A 195 17.44 1.42 -5.38
CA GLN A 195 18.06 0.09 -5.31
C GLN A 195 19.29 0.06 -4.39
N ASP A 196 20.17 1.05 -4.52
CA ASP A 196 21.39 1.15 -3.70
C ASP A 196 21.07 1.36 -2.22
N TRP A 197 19.96 2.03 -1.90
CA TRP A 197 19.54 2.18 -0.51
C TRP A 197 19.25 0.81 0.12
N TYR A 198 18.51 -0.06 -0.58
CA TYR A 198 18.20 -1.40 -0.08
C TYR A 198 19.46 -2.25 0.14
N VAL A 199 20.41 -2.20 -0.81
CA VAL A 199 21.67 -2.93 -0.73
C VAL A 199 22.49 -2.45 0.47
N ARG A 200 22.69 -1.13 0.62
CA ARG A 200 23.46 -0.56 1.74
C ARG A 200 22.83 -0.83 3.11
N ASN A 201 21.50 -1.00 3.16
CA ASN A 201 20.76 -1.27 4.39
C ASN A 201 20.55 -2.76 4.67
N GLY A 202 21.26 -3.65 3.97
CA GLY A 202 21.27 -5.09 4.24
C GLY A 202 20.05 -5.86 3.74
N HIS A 203 19.20 -5.26 2.89
CA HIS A 203 18.03 -5.92 2.31
C HIS A 203 18.36 -6.67 1.00
N GLY A 204 19.53 -6.42 0.41
CA GLY A 204 19.94 -7.01 -0.87
C GLY A 204 19.37 -6.27 -2.08
N GLN A 205 19.53 -6.87 -3.26
CA GLN A 205 18.98 -6.34 -4.51
C GLN A 205 17.50 -6.73 -4.65
N ARG A 206 16.66 -5.79 -5.07
CA ARG A 206 15.26 -6.07 -5.40
C ARG A 206 15.19 -6.55 -6.84
N PRO A 207 14.25 -7.45 -7.18
CA PRO A 207 13.95 -7.73 -8.58
C PRO A 207 13.56 -6.44 -9.32
N LEU A 208 13.79 -6.37 -10.62
CA LEU A 208 13.23 -5.34 -11.49
C LEU A 208 12.04 -5.92 -12.25
N VAL A 209 10.97 -5.14 -12.32
CA VAL A 209 9.81 -5.42 -13.17
C VAL A 209 9.93 -4.55 -14.40
N GLU A 210 9.91 -5.21 -15.56
CA GLU A 210 9.99 -4.58 -16.87
C GLU A 210 8.75 -4.96 -17.70
N ASN A 211 8.38 -4.11 -18.65
CA ASN A 211 7.27 -4.34 -19.59
C ASN A 211 5.92 -4.60 -18.91
N ALA A 212 5.67 -3.99 -17.75
CA ALA A 212 4.40 -4.10 -17.05
C ALA A 212 3.39 -3.09 -17.62
N TRP A 213 2.15 -3.55 -17.84
CA TRP A 213 1.08 -2.73 -18.38
C TRP A 213 -0.03 -2.55 -17.37
N VAL A 214 -0.61 -1.35 -17.30
CA VAL A 214 -1.84 -1.08 -16.55
C VAL A 214 -2.73 -0.11 -17.34
N HIS A 215 -4.03 -0.42 -17.42
CA HIS A 215 -5.03 0.41 -18.12
C HIS A 215 -4.68 0.76 -19.57
N GLY A 216 -3.90 -0.10 -20.23
CA GLY A 216 -3.48 0.12 -21.62
C GLY A 216 -2.25 1.01 -21.79
N GLU A 217 -1.58 1.36 -20.70
CA GLU A 217 -0.31 2.09 -20.70
C GLU A 217 0.81 1.20 -20.18
N GLU A 218 1.97 1.27 -20.83
CA GLU A 218 3.20 0.63 -20.35
C GLU A 218 3.83 1.48 -19.24
N LEU A 219 4.34 0.81 -18.20
CA LEU A 219 5.05 1.45 -17.10
C LEU A 219 6.56 1.39 -17.33
N ASP A 220 7.26 2.47 -17.00
CA ASP A 220 8.72 2.48 -16.89
C ASP A 220 9.19 1.38 -15.92
N PRO A 221 10.37 0.78 -16.11
CA PRO A 221 10.92 -0.21 -15.19
C PRO A 221 10.90 0.24 -13.73
N PHE A 222 10.47 -0.65 -12.83
CA PHE A 222 10.33 -0.36 -11.41
C PHE A 222 10.79 -1.54 -10.54
N LEU A 223 11.05 -1.27 -9.26
CA LEU A 223 11.45 -2.27 -8.27
C LEU A 223 10.29 -3.25 -8.01
N GLY A 224 10.56 -4.53 -8.09
CA GLY A 224 9.68 -5.62 -7.68
C GLY A 224 9.76 -5.93 -6.18
N PHE A 225 8.96 -6.90 -5.76
CA PHE A 225 8.96 -7.41 -4.37
C PHE A 225 10.03 -8.47 -4.17
N TYR A 226 10.52 -8.61 -2.94
CA TYR A 226 11.38 -9.73 -2.59
C TYR A 226 10.59 -11.05 -2.56
N PRO A 227 11.22 -12.20 -2.85
CA PRO A 227 10.56 -13.51 -2.72
C PRO A 227 9.92 -13.72 -1.34
N VAL A 228 10.59 -13.34 -0.26
CA VAL A 228 10.04 -13.45 1.11
C VAL A 228 8.76 -12.62 1.32
N GLN A 229 8.62 -11.49 0.63
CA GLN A 229 7.39 -10.69 0.67
C GLN A 229 6.25 -11.38 -0.09
N ILE A 230 6.57 -12.07 -1.19
CA ILE A 230 5.59 -12.85 -1.96
C ILE A 230 5.09 -14.05 -1.14
N GLU A 231 5.97 -14.78 -0.46
CA GLU A 231 5.56 -15.88 0.43
C GLU A 231 4.70 -15.38 1.62
N ALA A 232 5.10 -14.27 2.26
CA ALA A 232 4.28 -13.64 3.30
C ALA A 232 2.90 -13.24 2.78
N LEU A 233 2.84 -12.69 1.55
CA LEU A 233 1.60 -12.28 0.91
C LEU A 233 0.70 -13.47 0.61
N LYS A 234 1.26 -14.57 0.09
CA LYS A 234 0.55 -15.83 -0.16
C LYS A 234 -0.04 -16.39 1.13
N ALA A 235 0.75 -16.48 2.21
CA ALA A 235 0.27 -16.93 3.51
C ALA A 235 -0.87 -16.02 4.04
N LEU A 236 -0.75 -14.71 3.83
CA LEU A 236 -1.81 -13.76 4.19
C LEU A 236 -3.08 -13.97 3.36
N TRP A 237 -2.97 -14.18 2.04
CA TRP A 237 -4.12 -14.46 1.18
C TRP A 237 -4.86 -15.72 1.62
N GLN A 238 -4.13 -16.79 1.90
CA GLN A 238 -4.71 -18.03 2.40
C GLN A 238 -5.45 -17.82 3.73
N ALA A 239 -4.85 -17.11 4.69
CA ALA A 239 -5.49 -16.80 5.96
C ALA A 239 -6.75 -15.94 5.79
N ILE A 240 -6.79 -15.04 4.80
CA ILE A 240 -7.98 -14.25 4.48
C ILE A 240 -9.07 -15.10 3.85
N HIS A 241 -8.72 -16.01 2.94
CA HIS A 241 -9.66 -16.99 2.39
C HIS A 241 -10.31 -17.82 3.51
N GLU A 242 -9.49 -18.43 4.38
CA GLU A 242 -9.95 -19.30 5.46
C GLU A 242 -10.78 -18.55 6.53
N SER A 243 -10.39 -17.33 6.90
CA SER A 243 -11.06 -16.57 7.97
C SER A 243 -12.31 -15.81 7.53
N ALA A 244 -12.33 -15.34 6.28
CA ALA A 244 -13.36 -14.43 5.76
C ALA A 244 -14.14 -14.96 4.56
N GLY A 245 -13.74 -16.08 3.97
CA GLY A 245 -14.43 -16.68 2.81
C GLY A 245 -14.26 -15.89 1.51
N VAL A 246 -13.20 -15.08 1.40
CA VAL A 246 -12.86 -14.40 0.14
C VAL A 246 -12.40 -15.45 -0.87
N GLU A 247 -13.01 -15.50 -2.05
CA GLU A 247 -12.73 -16.54 -3.05
C GLU A 247 -11.30 -16.43 -3.61
N LEU A 248 -10.59 -17.55 -3.76
CA LEU A 248 -9.24 -17.61 -4.34
C LEU A 248 -9.29 -17.42 -5.86
N GLN A 249 -9.67 -16.21 -6.29
CA GLN A 249 -9.73 -15.82 -7.69
C GLN A 249 -9.34 -14.35 -7.89
N THR A 250 -9.02 -14.00 -9.12
CA THR A 250 -8.67 -12.64 -9.54
C THR A 250 -9.30 -12.35 -10.91
N PRO A 251 -9.59 -11.08 -11.27
CA PRO A 251 -10.05 -10.75 -12.61
C PRO A 251 -9.04 -11.18 -13.68
N LEU A 252 -9.52 -11.86 -14.72
CA LEU A 252 -8.68 -12.40 -15.81
C LEU A 252 -8.90 -11.64 -17.12
N ASN A 253 -7.88 -11.68 -17.99
CA ASN A 253 -8.00 -11.21 -19.36
C ASN A 253 -8.41 -12.36 -20.31
N GLN A 254 -8.56 -12.05 -21.61
CA GLN A 254 -8.97 -13.03 -22.63
C GLN A 254 -7.98 -14.20 -22.85
N PHE A 255 -6.77 -14.11 -22.28
CA PHE A 255 -5.72 -15.13 -22.36
C PHE A 255 -5.55 -15.88 -21.04
N ASP A 256 -6.54 -15.79 -20.13
CA ASP A 256 -6.50 -16.49 -18.85
C ASP A 256 -5.27 -16.11 -18.00
N LYS A 257 -4.90 -14.83 -18.01
CA LYS A 257 -3.89 -14.23 -17.13
C LYS A 257 -4.51 -13.15 -16.27
N THR A 258 -3.86 -12.79 -15.17
CA THR A 258 -4.26 -11.64 -14.33
C THR A 258 -4.53 -10.42 -15.21
N SER A 259 -5.73 -9.85 -15.10
CA SER A 259 -6.11 -8.66 -15.84
C SER A 259 -5.24 -7.48 -15.42
N THR A 260 -4.98 -6.57 -16.36
CA THR A 260 -4.27 -5.32 -16.11
C THR A 260 -5.20 -4.11 -16.21
N LYS A 261 -6.51 -4.36 -16.26
CA LYS A 261 -7.55 -3.34 -16.52
C LYS A 261 -8.47 -3.16 -15.33
N TYR A 262 -9.09 -1.98 -15.26
CA TYR A 262 -10.17 -1.71 -14.33
C TYR A 262 -11.31 -2.74 -14.49
N TYR A 263 -11.75 -3.31 -13.37
CA TYR A 263 -12.77 -4.35 -13.31
C TYR A 263 -13.99 -3.85 -12.54
N GLN A 264 -15.05 -3.57 -13.29
CA GLN A 264 -16.23 -2.90 -12.76
C GLN A 264 -16.93 -3.74 -11.66
N ASP A 265 -17.02 -5.05 -11.82
CA ASP A 265 -17.76 -5.92 -10.87
C ASP A 265 -17.14 -5.98 -9.48
N ALA A 266 -15.82 -5.78 -9.36
CA ALA A 266 -15.17 -5.61 -8.06
C ALA A 266 -15.68 -4.35 -7.33
N LEU A 267 -15.90 -3.24 -8.04
CA LEU A 267 -16.42 -2.01 -7.44
C LEU A 267 -17.90 -2.13 -7.03
N TYR A 268 -18.71 -2.81 -7.84
CA TYR A 268 -20.15 -2.92 -7.61
C TYR A 268 -20.55 -4.06 -6.67
N GLY A 269 -19.57 -4.82 -6.16
CA GLY A 269 -19.81 -5.90 -5.21
C GLY A 269 -20.42 -7.13 -5.86
N ASN A 270 -20.19 -7.34 -7.16
CA ASN A 270 -20.57 -8.55 -7.87
C ASN A 270 -19.43 -9.57 -7.95
N PHE A 271 -18.23 -9.19 -7.50
CA PHE A 271 -17.03 -10.04 -7.47
C PHE A 271 -16.54 -10.26 -6.04
N SER A 272 -16.00 -11.46 -5.77
CA SER A 272 -15.32 -11.83 -4.54
C SER A 272 -13.92 -12.31 -4.91
N GLY A 273 -12.86 -11.79 -4.29
CA GLY A 273 -11.51 -12.28 -4.54
C GLY A 273 -10.38 -11.27 -4.35
N PHE A 274 -9.22 -11.63 -4.87
CA PHE A 274 -7.96 -10.93 -4.70
C PHE A 274 -7.72 -10.00 -5.89
N VAL A 275 -7.46 -8.72 -5.62
CA VAL A 275 -7.34 -7.70 -6.65
C VAL A 275 -6.16 -6.77 -6.38
N SER A 276 -5.64 -6.15 -7.42
CA SER A 276 -4.75 -4.99 -7.33
C SER A 276 -5.57 -3.71 -7.19
N HIS A 277 -5.01 -2.63 -6.60
CA HIS A 277 -5.73 -1.35 -6.50
C HIS A 277 -6.18 -0.81 -7.87
N TYR A 278 -5.43 -1.06 -8.94
CA TYR A 278 -5.78 -0.67 -10.30
C TYR A 278 -7.05 -1.37 -10.80
N HIS A 279 -7.37 -2.59 -10.34
CA HIS A 279 -8.64 -3.26 -10.68
C HIS A 279 -9.85 -2.45 -10.20
N ILE A 280 -9.73 -1.73 -9.07
CA ILE A 280 -10.84 -0.97 -8.48
C ILE A 280 -10.70 0.54 -8.66
N SER A 281 -9.67 1.01 -9.38
CA SER A 281 -9.46 2.43 -9.68
C SER A 281 -8.70 2.64 -10.98
N LYS A 282 -9.33 3.36 -11.92
CA LYS A 282 -8.73 3.78 -13.20
C LYS A 282 -7.53 4.72 -13.07
N ARG A 283 -7.28 5.27 -11.86
CA ARG A 283 -6.21 6.25 -11.59
C ARG A 283 -5.00 5.63 -10.89
N LYS A 284 -5.06 4.33 -10.62
CA LYS A 284 -4.05 3.61 -9.86
C LYS A 284 -3.34 2.62 -10.75
N ILE A 285 -2.09 2.35 -10.38
CA ILE A 285 -1.19 1.41 -11.07
C ILE A 285 -0.70 0.30 -10.13
N ASP A 286 -0.86 0.50 -8.83
CA ASP A 286 -0.70 -0.47 -7.77
C ASP A 286 -1.67 -1.64 -7.96
N CYS A 287 -1.28 -2.91 -8.00
CA CYS A 287 0.05 -3.49 -7.86
C CYS A 287 0.49 -4.13 -9.20
N ALA A 288 0.90 -3.31 -10.18
CA ALA A 288 1.40 -3.77 -11.47
C ALA A 288 2.53 -4.81 -11.32
N GLY A 289 2.56 -5.79 -12.21
CA GLY A 289 3.57 -6.86 -12.19
C GLY A 289 3.30 -7.97 -11.17
N LEU A 290 2.32 -7.82 -10.27
CA LEU A 290 1.88 -8.90 -9.38
C LEU A 290 0.94 -9.84 -10.14
N ASP A 291 1.44 -11.00 -10.56
CA ASP A 291 0.64 -12.00 -11.26
C ASP A 291 -0.19 -12.84 -10.28
N ILE A 292 -1.29 -12.26 -9.80
CA ILE A 292 -2.15 -12.85 -8.79
C ILE A 292 -2.62 -14.24 -9.20
N LYS A 293 -3.01 -14.46 -10.47
CA LYS A 293 -3.49 -15.77 -10.94
C LYS A 293 -2.45 -16.85 -10.71
N THR A 294 -1.23 -16.65 -11.22
CA THR A 294 -0.13 -17.62 -11.06
C THR A 294 0.15 -17.90 -9.59
N LEU A 295 0.18 -16.85 -8.75
CA LEU A 295 0.41 -17.01 -7.31
C LEU A 295 -0.73 -17.74 -6.58
N LEU A 296 -1.98 -17.61 -7.05
CA LEU A 296 -3.12 -18.35 -6.51
C LEU A 296 -3.09 -19.82 -6.93
N GLU A 297 -2.68 -20.14 -8.17
CA GLU A 297 -2.57 -21.52 -8.69
C GLU A 297 -1.52 -22.36 -7.91
N GLU A 298 -0.54 -21.70 -7.27
CA GLU A 298 0.43 -22.37 -6.41
C GLU A 298 -0.21 -22.97 -5.14
N PHE A 299 -1.37 -22.47 -4.70
CA PHE A 299 -2.09 -23.05 -3.55
C PHE A 299 -2.68 -24.43 -3.86
N ASP A 300 -3.15 -24.64 -5.08
CA ASP A 300 -3.73 -25.92 -5.53
C ASP A 300 -2.67 -27.02 -5.71
N CYS A 301 -1.39 -26.65 -5.73
CA CYS A 301 -0.26 -27.58 -5.89
C CYS A 301 0.31 -28.10 -4.56
N GLU A 302 -0.12 -27.55 -3.43
CA GLU A 302 0.38 -27.87 -2.08
C GLU A 302 -0.56 -28.81 -1.28
N GLU A 303 -1.64 -29.31 -1.89
CA GLU A 303 -2.54 -30.34 -1.32
C GLU A 303 -2.18 -31.78 -1.71
#